data_AF-A0A2G6C6D5-F1
#
_entry.id   AF-A0A2G6C6D5-F1
#
_cell.length_a   1.000
_cell.length_b   1.000
_cell.length_c   1.000
_cell.angle_alpha   90.00
_cell.angle_beta   90.00
_cell.angle_gamma   90.00
#
_symmetry.space_group_name_H-M   'P 1'
#
loop_
_entity.id
_entity.type
_entity.pdbx_description
1 polymer ?
#
loop_
_entity_poly.entity_id
_entity_poly.type
_entity_poly.pdbx_seq_one_letter_code
_entity_poly.pdbx_strand_id
1 'polypeptide(L)'
;MISKLYAAYDLPIDHDTCHLFEHVVNRHFLKRLQQYGHHRGFFGRLNGQTIESTVFFDISVHDKPTIELFEDSLKQIIDSKDEDVSLLIDECLLHIGAEMLCHIELKDRDQLMQHIKNLARYFAPMETKGAAVNSEPALITAYSPHQFTGLEVDIVTDCPSKQLMQAWFAMRSQICDIVHDCALDPLPIYLNETLGNWTENEQSTTSLRYTINKNADLTNLEHRINQALQAFQASDYTADIKKYQHDFQTDNWFVNSPIGLYELFGIEATREEIADSITPDNLDTLLQGSRVKISKT
;
A
#
# COMPACT_ATOMS: atom_id res chain seq x y z
N MET A 1 -24.88 2.30 3.76
CA MET A 1 -24.17 3.09 4.79
C MET A 1 -23.01 2.25 5.29
N ILE A 2 -22.05 1.93 4.39
CA ILE A 2 -20.80 1.27 4.78
C ILE A 2 -19.84 2.44 5.01
N SER A 3 -19.94 3.06 6.18
CA SER A 3 -19.08 4.18 6.52
C SER A 3 -18.02 3.69 7.49
N LYS A 4 -16.91 3.25 6.88
CA LYS A 4 -15.55 3.17 7.41
C LYS A 4 -15.23 1.92 8.23
N LEU A 5 -14.24 1.14 7.76
CA LEU A 5 -13.73 -0.07 8.42
C LEU A 5 -13.31 0.18 9.89
N TYR A 6 -12.99 1.42 10.29
CA TYR A 6 -12.68 1.74 11.69
C TYR A 6 -13.85 1.46 12.64
N ALA A 7 -15.08 1.39 12.14
CA ALA A 7 -16.22 1.01 12.96
C ALA A 7 -16.07 -0.41 13.55
N ALA A 8 -15.09 -1.20 13.08
CA ALA A 8 -14.74 -2.49 13.65
C ALA A 8 -14.31 -2.36 15.11
N TYR A 9 -13.65 -1.26 15.47
CA TYR A 9 -13.21 -0.98 16.85
C TYR A 9 -14.37 -0.63 17.79
N ASP A 10 -15.57 -0.35 17.27
CA ASP A 10 -16.79 -0.15 18.06
C ASP A 10 -17.55 -1.47 18.33
N LEU A 11 -17.10 -2.59 17.74
CA LEU A 11 -17.72 -3.91 17.93
C LEU A 11 -17.17 -4.60 19.20
N PRO A 12 -17.92 -5.54 19.80
CA PRO A 12 -17.49 -6.25 21.02
C PRO A 12 -16.45 -7.34 20.73
N ILE A 13 -15.40 -6.99 19.99
CA ILE A 13 -14.26 -7.84 19.62
C ILE A 13 -13.00 -7.16 20.14
N ASP A 14 -11.98 -7.93 20.48
CA ASP A 14 -10.73 -7.37 20.99
C ASP A 14 -10.02 -6.50 19.93
N HIS A 15 -9.33 -5.48 20.41
CA HIS A 15 -8.66 -4.48 19.57
C HIS A 15 -7.65 -5.10 18.60
N ASP A 16 -6.86 -6.07 19.04
CA ASP A 16 -5.79 -6.67 18.23
C ASP A 16 -6.39 -7.48 17.06
N THR A 17 -7.51 -8.17 17.29
CA THR A 17 -8.27 -8.84 16.22
C THR A 17 -8.87 -7.84 15.23
N CYS A 18 -9.39 -6.70 15.71
CA CYS A 18 -9.89 -5.64 14.83
C CYS A 18 -8.77 -5.02 13.97
N HIS A 19 -7.59 -4.82 14.56
CA HIS A 19 -6.42 -4.34 13.83
C HIS A 19 -5.94 -5.35 12.77
N LEU A 20 -5.90 -6.65 13.12
CA LEU A 20 -5.61 -7.69 12.14
C LEU A 20 -6.65 -7.73 11.01
N PHE A 21 -7.93 -7.57 11.32
CA PHE A 21 -8.99 -7.55 10.32
C PHE A 21 -8.82 -6.44 9.30
N GLU A 22 -8.42 -5.23 9.73
CA GLU A 22 -8.08 -4.13 8.83
C GLU A 22 -7.01 -4.54 7.82
N HIS A 23 -5.88 -5.07 8.30
CA HIS A 23 -4.78 -5.55 7.45
C HIS A 23 -5.24 -6.66 6.49
N VAL A 24 -6.01 -7.63 6.98
CA VAL A 24 -6.54 -8.74 6.16
C VAL A 24 -7.44 -8.24 5.04
N VAL A 25 -8.40 -7.36 5.34
CA VAL A 25 -9.33 -6.83 4.33
C VAL A 25 -8.58 -6.03 3.27
N ASN A 26 -7.68 -5.15 3.70
CA ASN A 26 -6.90 -4.32 2.79
C ASN A 26 -6.03 -5.16 1.87
N ARG A 27 -5.26 -6.10 2.45
CA ARG A 27 -4.33 -6.94 1.69
C ARG A 27 -5.07 -7.91 0.78
N HIS A 28 -6.21 -8.47 1.22
CA HIS A 28 -7.06 -9.29 0.35
C HIS A 28 -7.60 -8.48 -0.84
N PHE A 29 -8.10 -7.27 -0.59
CA PHE A 29 -8.62 -6.42 -1.65
C PHE A 29 -7.52 -5.98 -2.64
N LEU A 30 -6.32 -5.68 -2.16
CA LEU A 30 -5.15 -5.39 -3.01
C LEU A 30 -4.79 -6.58 -3.92
N LYS A 31 -4.75 -7.80 -3.38
CA LYS A 31 -4.54 -9.02 -4.18
C LYS A 31 -5.67 -9.21 -5.22
N ARG A 32 -6.92 -8.86 -4.87
CA ARG A 32 -8.05 -8.88 -5.81
C ARG A 32 -7.90 -7.83 -6.92
N LEU A 33 -7.48 -6.61 -6.61
CA LEU A 33 -7.19 -5.59 -7.62
C LEU A 33 -6.17 -6.10 -8.64
N GLN A 34 -5.06 -6.67 -8.16
CA GLN A 34 -4.01 -7.25 -9.01
C GLN A 34 -4.55 -8.37 -9.92
N GLN A 35 -5.45 -9.23 -9.44
CA GLN A 35 -6.10 -10.28 -10.25
C GLN A 35 -6.97 -9.72 -11.38
N TYR A 36 -7.51 -8.50 -11.23
CA TYR A 36 -8.30 -7.81 -12.26
C TYR A 36 -7.44 -6.94 -13.19
N GLY A 37 -6.11 -7.04 -13.09
CA GLY A 37 -5.18 -6.30 -13.94
C GLY A 37 -4.90 -4.88 -13.44
N HIS A 38 -5.24 -4.57 -12.20
CA HIS A 38 -4.97 -3.26 -11.60
C HIS A 38 -3.66 -3.26 -10.81
N HIS A 39 -2.96 -2.12 -10.76
CA HIS A 39 -1.81 -1.96 -9.87
C HIS A 39 -2.16 -1.03 -8.70
N ARG A 40 -1.83 -1.43 -7.47
CA ARG A 40 -2.27 -0.72 -6.26
C ARG A 40 -1.84 0.74 -6.23
N GLY A 41 -0.67 1.06 -6.78
CA GLY A 41 -0.13 2.43 -6.81
C GLY A 41 -1.05 3.44 -7.52
N PHE A 42 -2.00 2.97 -8.34
CA PHE A 42 -2.97 3.81 -9.03
C PHE A 42 -4.38 3.79 -8.39
N PHE A 43 -4.57 3.09 -7.28
CA PHE A 43 -5.86 2.96 -6.57
C PHE A 43 -5.76 3.52 -5.15
N GLY A 44 -6.75 4.30 -4.71
CA GLY A 44 -6.77 4.89 -3.36
C GLY A 44 -6.95 6.41 -3.35
N ARG A 45 -6.86 7.03 -2.17
CA ARG A 45 -6.76 8.49 -2.02
C ARG A 45 -5.37 8.96 -2.47
N LEU A 46 -5.17 9.02 -3.79
CA LEU A 46 -4.43 10.01 -4.59
C LEU A 46 -3.08 10.59 -4.07
N ASN A 47 -2.43 10.01 -3.06
CA ASN A 47 -1.10 10.40 -2.59
C ASN A 47 -0.04 9.32 -2.90
N GLY A 48 -0.44 8.18 -3.49
CA GLY A 48 0.38 6.97 -3.60
C GLY A 48 1.05 6.58 -2.28
N GLN A 49 0.43 6.93 -1.15
CA GLN A 49 0.72 6.35 0.16
C GLN A 49 -0.29 5.21 0.37
N THR A 50 -0.43 4.30 -0.61
CA THR A 50 -1.17 3.03 -0.35
C THR A 50 -0.44 2.13 0.64
N ILE A 51 0.77 2.55 1.04
CA ILE A 51 1.58 1.95 2.10
C ILE A 51 1.05 2.30 3.50
N GLU A 52 0.24 3.35 3.66
CA GLU A 52 -0.58 3.49 4.86
C GLU A 52 -1.85 2.64 4.67
N SER A 53 -2.04 1.63 5.53
CA SER A 53 -3.23 0.76 5.59
C SER A 53 -4.56 1.52 5.65
N THR A 54 -4.52 2.84 5.82
CA THR A 54 -5.66 3.70 6.04
C THR A 54 -6.44 4.08 4.78
N VAL A 55 -5.94 3.75 3.59
CA VAL A 55 -6.50 4.24 2.32
C VAL A 55 -7.85 3.62 1.94
N PHE A 56 -8.22 2.46 2.50
CA PHE A 56 -9.51 1.79 2.20
C PHE A 56 -10.67 2.22 3.10
N PHE A 57 -10.43 3.13 4.04
CA PHE A 57 -11.44 3.50 5.02
C PHE A 57 -12.59 4.32 4.48
N ASP A 58 -12.49 4.89 3.28
CA ASP A 58 -13.53 5.73 2.73
C ASP A 58 -13.94 5.27 1.34
N ILE A 59 -14.66 4.14 1.27
CA ILE A 59 -15.20 3.60 0.02
C ILE A 59 -15.99 4.63 -0.81
N SER A 60 -16.41 5.75 -0.21
CA SER A 60 -17.11 6.84 -0.90
C SER A 60 -16.23 7.61 -1.89
N VAL A 61 -14.91 7.43 -1.83
CA VAL A 61 -13.96 8.00 -2.82
C VAL A 61 -13.77 7.10 -4.04
N HIS A 62 -14.33 5.90 -4.03
CA HIS A 62 -14.19 4.93 -5.10
C HIS A 62 -15.39 4.95 -6.05
N ASP A 63 -15.15 4.61 -7.31
CA ASP A 63 -16.23 4.42 -8.26
C ASP A 63 -17.01 3.13 -7.96
N LYS A 64 -18.19 3.01 -8.56
CA LYS A 64 -19.08 1.87 -8.34
C LYS A 64 -18.40 0.51 -8.61
N PRO A 65 -17.65 0.30 -9.72
CA PRO A 65 -16.93 -0.95 -9.95
C PRO A 65 -15.92 -1.31 -8.85
N THR A 66 -15.15 -0.32 -8.37
CA THR A 66 -14.18 -0.55 -7.29
C THR A 66 -14.87 -0.89 -5.97
N ILE A 67 -16.02 -0.25 -5.68
CA ILE A 67 -16.85 -0.59 -4.52
C ILE A 67 -17.38 -2.02 -4.63
N GLU A 68 -17.90 -2.42 -5.79
CA GLU A 68 -18.40 -3.78 -6.02
C GLU A 68 -17.30 -4.83 -5.87
N LEU A 69 -16.06 -4.55 -6.33
CA LEU A 69 -14.91 -5.42 -6.13
C LEU A 69 -14.52 -5.53 -4.64
N PHE A 70 -14.60 -4.44 -3.89
CA PHE A 70 -14.35 -4.45 -2.44
C PHE A 70 -15.41 -5.29 -1.70
N GLU A 71 -16.69 -5.11 -2.03
CA GLU A 71 -17.77 -5.92 -1.45
C GLU A 71 -17.64 -7.41 -1.81
N ASP A 72 -17.21 -7.72 -3.02
CA ASP A 72 -16.90 -9.10 -3.45
C ASP A 72 -15.69 -9.67 -2.68
N SER A 73 -14.66 -8.86 -2.46
CA SER A 73 -13.49 -9.21 -1.65
C SER A 73 -13.91 -9.61 -0.22
N LEU A 74 -14.82 -8.86 0.42
CA LEU A 74 -15.36 -9.21 1.73
C LEU A 74 -16.14 -10.54 1.72
N LYS A 75 -16.97 -10.77 0.69
CA LYS A 75 -17.69 -12.04 0.53
C LYS A 75 -16.74 -13.22 0.40
N GLN A 76 -15.65 -13.05 -0.34
CA GLN A 76 -14.64 -14.09 -0.46
C GLN A 76 -13.97 -14.39 0.87
N ILE A 77 -13.66 -13.41 1.72
CA ILE A 77 -13.13 -13.69 3.07
C ILE A 77 -14.13 -14.55 3.88
N ILE A 78 -15.43 -14.26 3.75
CA ILE A 78 -16.49 -15.00 4.45
C ILE A 78 -16.61 -16.44 3.94
N ASP A 79 -16.61 -16.62 2.61
CA ASP A 79 -16.93 -17.89 1.95
C ASP A 79 -15.71 -18.78 1.65
N SER A 80 -14.49 -18.21 1.70
CA SER A 80 -13.24 -18.94 1.45
C SER A 80 -13.01 -20.06 2.47
N LYS A 81 -12.26 -21.06 2.02
CA LYS A 81 -11.71 -22.07 2.93
C LYS A 81 -10.78 -21.41 3.93
N ASP A 82 -10.75 -21.94 5.14
CA ASP A 82 -9.94 -21.37 6.22
C ASP A 82 -8.44 -21.35 5.86
N GLU A 83 -7.97 -22.34 5.08
CA GLU A 83 -6.58 -22.43 4.61
C GLU A 83 -6.15 -21.21 3.77
N ASP A 84 -7.02 -20.71 2.89
CA ASP A 84 -6.70 -19.58 1.99
C ASP A 84 -6.56 -18.27 2.76
N VAL A 85 -7.44 -18.04 3.74
CA VAL A 85 -7.41 -16.85 4.60
C VAL A 85 -6.33 -16.96 5.67
N SER A 86 -6.00 -18.18 6.12
CA SER A 86 -4.99 -18.43 7.13
C SER A 86 -3.60 -17.97 6.70
N LEU A 87 -3.20 -18.21 5.45
CA LEU A 87 -1.92 -17.73 4.92
C LEU A 87 -1.85 -16.19 4.90
N LEU A 88 -2.95 -15.55 4.51
CA LEU A 88 -3.04 -14.10 4.51
C LEU A 88 -2.95 -13.52 5.93
N ILE A 89 -3.60 -14.17 6.91
CA ILE A 89 -3.48 -13.78 8.32
C ILE A 89 -2.03 -13.87 8.79
N ASP A 90 -1.32 -14.94 8.45
CA ASP A 90 0.07 -15.12 8.87
C ASP A 90 0.97 -14.02 8.28
N GLU A 91 0.77 -13.64 7.01
CA GLU A 91 1.43 -12.48 6.39
C GLU A 91 1.10 -11.18 7.14
N CYS A 92 -0.18 -10.90 7.40
CA CYS A 92 -0.61 -9.69 8.10
C CYS A 92 -0.04 -9.61 9.52
N LEU A 93 0.02 -10.72 10.26
CA LEU A 93 0.62 -10.76 11.60
C LEU A 93 2.10 -10.40 11.59
N LEU A 94 2.84 -10.76 10.54
CA LEU A 94 4.25 -10.36 10.39
C LEU A 94 4.40 -8.85 10.15
N HIS A 95 3.53 -8.25 9.35
CA HIS A 95 3.50 -6.80 9.11
C HIS A 95 3.11 -6.04 10.38
N ILE A 96 2.07 -6.47 11.09
CA ILE A 96 1.65 -5.88 12.37
C ILE A 96 2.75 -6.01 13.42
N GLY A 97 3.47 -7.13 13.45
CA GLY A 97 4.64 -7.29 14.29
C GLY A 97 5.70 -6.21 14.04
N ALA A 98 5.97 -5.89 12.77
CA ALA A 98 6.88 -4.81 12.39
C ALA A 98 6.33 -3.41 12.71
N GLU A 99 5.03 -3.17 12.47
CA GLU A 99 4.34 -1.92 12.80
C GLU A 99 4.41 -1.60 14.30
N MET A 100 4.05 -2.58 15.12
CA MET A 100 3.91 -2.42 16.57
C MET A 100 5.17 -2.78 17.35
N LEU A 101 6.26 -3.17 16.66
CA LEU A 101 7.51 -3.64 17.25
C LEU A 101 7.29 -4.78 18.26
N CYS A 102 6.45 -5.74 17.90
CA CYS A 102 5.97 -6.80 18.81
C CYS A 102 6.09 -8.20 18.21
N HIS A 103 6.07 -9.18 19.11
CA HIS A 103 5.81 -10.57 18.80
C HIS A 103 4.34 -10.86 19.05
N ILE A 104 3.69 -11.53 18.10
CA ILE A 104 2.29 -11.91 18.19
C ILE A 104 2.19 -13.43 18.25
N GLU A 105 1.62 -13.94 19.33
CA GLU A 105 1.32 -15.35 19.52
C GLU A 105 -0.18 -15.60 19.31
N LEU A 106 -0.51 -16.62 18.52
CA LEU A 106 -1.88 -17.05 18.27
C LEU A 106 -2.31 -18.06 19.34
N LYS A 107 -3.35 -17.75 20.10
CA LYS A 107 -3.90 -18.70 21.09
C LYS A 107 -4.75 -19.78 20.46
N ASP A 108 -5.65 -19.37 19.57
CA ASP A 108 -6.64 -20.24 18.94
C ASP A 108 -6.91 -19.76 17.51
N ARG A 109 -6.52 -20.57 16.53
CA ARG A 109 -6.67 -20.25 15.10
C ARG A 109 -8.11 -20.32 14.65
N ASP A 110 -8.88 -21.29 15.14
CA ASP A 110 -10.26 -21.49 14.73
C ASP A 110 -11.13 -20.33 15.25
N GLN A 111 -10.86 -19.91 16.50
CA GLN A 111 -11.51 -18.72 17.06
C GLN A 111 -11.16 -17.45 16.27
N LEU A 112 -9.88 -17.23 15.96
CA LEU A 112 -9.47 -16.07 15.18
C LEU A 112 -10.15 -16.06 13.81
N MET A 113 -10.19 -17.20 13.12
CA MET A 113 -10.87 -17.34 11.84
C MET A 113 -12.36 -16.99 11.92
N GLN A 114 -13.05 -17.43 12.98
CA GLN A 114 -14.44 -17.06 13.21
C GLN A 114 -14.60 -15.56 13.44
N HIS A 115 -13.70 -14.92 14.20
CA HIS A 115 -13.74 -13.48 14.44
C HIS A 115 -13.54 -12.69 13.15
N ILE A 116 -12.55 -13.04 12.32
CA ILE A 116 -12.28 -12.40 11.01
C ILE A 116 -13.49 -12.53 10.08
N LYS A 117 -14.09 -13.73 9.97
CA LYS A 117 -15.30 -13.94 9.14
C LYS A 117 -16.51 -13.19 9.66
N ASN A 118 -16.69 -13.09 10.98
CA ASN A 118 -17.79 -12.33 11.57
C ASN A 118 -17.62 -10.83 11.34
N LEU A 119 -16.40 -10.30 11.51
CA LEU A 119 -16.07 -8.92 11.17
C LEU A 119 -16.38 -8.63 9.70
N ALA A 120 -15.95 -9.49 8.77
CA ALA A 120 -16.26 -9.32 7.35
C ALA A 120 -17.78 -9.24 7.08
N ARG A 121 -18.61 -10.02 7.78
CA ARG A 121 -20.09 -9.95 7.66
C ARG A 121 -20.69 -8.62 8.10
N TYR A 122 -20.09 -7.93 9.08
CA TYR A 122 -20.56 -6.60 9.50
C TYR A 122 -20.35 -5.53 8.41
N PHE A 123 -19.35 -5.70 7.55
CA PHE A 123 -19.00 -4.75 6.48
C PHE A 123 -19.53 -5.16 5.11
N ALA A 124 -19.79 -6.44 4.89
CA ALA A 124 -20.42 -6.91 3.66
C ALA A 124 -21.87 -6.40 3.57
N PRO A 125 -22.39 -6.13 2.36
CA PRO A 125 -23.77 -5.68 2.14
C PRO A 125 -24.85 -6.75 2.45
N MET A 126 -24.56 -7.77 3.27
CA MET A 126 -25.47 -8.86 3.59
C MET A 126 -26.54 -8.48 4.64
N GLU A 127 -27.73 -9.07 4.51
CA GLU A 127 -28.89 -8.83 5.39
C GLU A 127 -28.74 -9.39 6.83
N THR A 128 -27.64 -10.08 7.14
CA THR A 128 -27.44 -10.72 8.44
C THR A 128 -26.48 -9.92 9.29
N LYS A 129 -27.01 -9.35 10.40
CA LYS A 129 -26.17 -8.83 11.49
C LYS A 129 -25.25 -9.96 11.96
N GLY A 130 -23.95 -9.69 12.09
CA GLY A 130 -22.97 -10.65 12.56
C GLY A 130 -23.45 -11.37 13.83
N ALA A 131 -23.12 -12.66 13.94
CA ALA A 131 -23.44 -13.46 15.12
C ALA A 131 -22.75 -12.87 16.37
N ALA A 132 -23.25 -13.21 17.57
CA ALA A 132 -22.59 -12.84 18.81
C ALA A 132 -21.15 -13.39 18.80
N VAL A 133 -20.17 -12.51 18.89
CA VAL A 133 -18.75 -12.87 18.86
C VAL A 133 -18.25 -13.00 20.30
N ASN A 134 -17.42 -14.02 20.56
CA ASN A 134 -16.72 -14.13 21.84
C ASN A 134 -15.72 -12.96 21.93
N SER A 135 -15.73 -12.22 23.04
CA SER A 135 -14.80 -11.09 23.25
C SER A 135 -13.43 -11.55 23.77
N GLU A 136 -13.20 -12.85 23.94
CA GLU A 136 -11.91 -13.37 24.39
C GLU A 136 -10.82 -13.12 23.34
N PRO A 137 -9.66 -12.56 23.73
CA PRO A 137 -8.60 -12.25 22.78
C PRO A 137 -8.00 -13.52 22.18
N ALA A 138 -8.02 -13.61 20.85
CA ALA A 138 -7.41 -14.71 20.08
C ALA A 138 -5.89 -14.53 19.91
N LEU A 139 -5.38 -13.32 20.13
CA LEU A 139 -3.97 -12.94 20.00
C LEU A 139 -3.36 -12.58 21.36
N ILE A 140 -2.06 -12.81 21.50
CA ILE A 140 -1.22 -12.28 22.58
C ILE A 140 -0.14 -11.42 21.93
N THR A 141 -0.12 -10.15 22.28
CA THR A 141 0.86 -9.20 21.77
C THR A 141 1.90 -8.89 22.85
N ALA A 142 3.16 -9.15 22.56
CA ALA A 142 4.28 -8.88 23.46
C ALA A 142 5.27 -7.92 22.80
N TYR A 143 5.46 -6.72 23.38
CA TYR A 143 6.40 -5.74 22.87
C TYR A 143 7.84 -6.29 22.86
N SER A 144 8.48 -6.29 21.69
CA SER A 144 9.78 -6.93 21.44
C SER A 144 10.65 -6.14 20.45
N PRO A 145 10.88 -4.83 20.67
CA PRO A 145 11.54 -3.96 19.69
C PRO A 145 12.95 -4.41 19.32
N HIS A 146 13.62 -5.16 20.19
CA HIS A 146 14.95 -5.71 19.96
C HIS A 146 14.99 -6.74 18.80
N GLN A 147 13.85 -7.27 18.35
CA GLN A 147 13.73 -8.17 17.19
C GLN A 147 13.66 -7.43 15.85
N PHE A 148 13.52 -6.10 15.87
CA PHE A 148 13.33 -5.27 14.68
C PHE A 148 14.45 -4.25 14.51
N THR A 149 14.66 -3.79 13.28
CA THR A 149 15.69 -2.79 12.90
C THR A 149 15.12 -1.87 11.83
N GLY A 150 15.75 -0.73 11.61
CA GLY A 150 15.36 0.15 10.51
C GLY A 150 15.90 -0.36 9.18
N LEU A 151 15.14 -0.16 8.12
CA LEU A 151 15.56 -0.38 6.74
C LEU A 151 15.24 0.89 5.94
N GLU A 152 16.28 1.53 5.42
CA GLU A 152 16.14 2.66 4.53
C GLU A 152 16.27 2.19 3.08
N VAL A 153 15.34 2.66 2.25
CA VAL A 153 15.29 2.37 0.82
C VAL A 153 15.30 3.72 0.09
N ASP A 154 16.41 4.02 -0.56
CA ASP A 154 16.55 5.18 -1.43
C ASP A 154 16.24 4.76 -2.86
N ILE A 155 15.20 5.34 -3.46
CA ILE A 155 14.86 5.15 -4.87
C ILE A 155 15.42 6.34 -5.64
N VAL A 156 16.49 6.10 -6.39
CA VAL A 156 17.18 7.13 -7.18
C VAL A 156 16.78 6.98 -8.64
N THR A 157 16.17 8.02 -9.21
CA THR A 157 15.65 8.05 -10.58
C THR A 157 16.36 9.11 -11.40
N ASP A 158 16.94 8.71 -12.53
CA ASP A 158 17.50 9.65 -13.49
C ASP A 158 16.37 10.44 -14.19
N CYS A 159 16.44 11.77 -14.13
CA CYS A 159 15.42 12.69 -14.67
C CYS A 159 16.06 13.73 -15.60
N PRO A 160 16.60 13.34 -16.77
CA PRO A 160 17.43 14.20 -17.63
C PRO A 160 16.66 15.30 -18.39
N SER A 161 15.35 15.41 -18.21
CA SER A 161 14.52 16.39 -18.93
C SER A 161 13.45 17.00 -18.05
N LYS A 162 13.00 18.22 -18.40
CA LYS A 162 11.88 18.90 -17.72
C LYS A 162 10.63 18.01 -17.66
N GLN A 163 10.34 17.27 -18.73
CA GLN A 163 9.19 16.38 -18.81
C GLN A 163 9.33 15.21 -17.83
N LEU A 164 10.51 14.60 -17.72
CA LEU A 164 10.75 13.50 -16.78
C LEU A 164 10.78 13.98 -15.33
N MET A 165 11.26 15.20 -15.05
CA MET A 165 11.16 15.81 -13.73
C MET A 165 9.70 16.04 -13.30
N GLN A 166 8.85 16.53 -14.22
CA GLN A 166 7.40 16.65 -14.00
C GLN A 166 6.75 15.29 -13.76
N ALA A 167 7.08 14.29 -14.59
CA ALA A 167 6.54 12.94 -14.49
C ALA A 167 6.95 12.27 -13.18
N TRP A 168 8.22 12.39 -12.79
CA TRP A 168 8.72 11.88 -11.53
C TRP A 168 8.02 12.56 -10.36
N PHE A 169 7.89 13.89 -10.38
CA PHE A 169 7.15 14.60 -9.35
C PHE A 169 5.72 14.06 -9.24
N ALA A 170 5.02 13.88 -10.36
CA ALA A 170 3.64 13.40 -10.35
C ALA A 170 3.49 11.91 -9.95
N MET A 171 4.48 11.07 -10.26
CA MET A 171 4.39 9.60 -10.14
C MET A 171 5.35 8.98 -9.10
N ARG A 172 6.11 9.76 -8.34
CA ARG A 172 7.08 9.25 -7.34
C ARG A 172 6.45 8.30 -6.33
N SER A 173 5.21 8.56 -5.93
CA SER A 173 4.50 7.70 -4.99
C SER A 173 4.09 6.36 -5.64
N GLN A 174 3.68 6.38 -6.91
CA GLN A 174 3.43 5.16 -7.70
C GLN A 174 4.72 4.33 -7.84
N ILE A 175 5.86 4.99 -8.06
CA ILE A 175 7.17 4.32 -8.11
C ILE A 175 7.49 3.67 -6.76
N CYS A 176 7.24 4.35 -5.63
CA CYS A 176 7.40 3.77 -4.30
C CYS A 176 6.53 2.53 -4.09
N ASP A 177 5.28 2.56 -4.55
CA ASP A 177 4.37 1.43 -4.48
C ASP A 177 4.82 0.25 -5.35
N ILE A 178 5.34 0.51 -6.55
CA ILE A 178 5.93 -0.54 -7.42
C ILE A 178 7.15 -1.18 -6.75
N VAL A 179 8.03 -0.37 -6.12
CA VAL A 179 9.18 -0.87 -5.36
C VAL A 179 8.74 -1.74 -4.18
N HIS A 180 7.67 -1.31 -3.49
CA HIS A 180 7.15 -2.08 -2.37
C HIS A 180 6.57 -3.42 -2.83
N ASP A 181 5.67 -3.41 -3.82
CA ASP A 181 4.99 -4.60 -4.31
C ASP A 181 5.94 -5.64 -4.89
N CYS A 182 7.00 -5.22 -5.58
CA CYS A 182 7.85 -6.16 -6.30
C CYS A 182 8.75 -7.01 -5.40
N ALA A 183 9.13 -6.53 -4.21
CA ALA A 183 10.06 -7.27 -3.35
C ALA A 183 9.97 -7.01 -1.84
N LEU A 184 9.32 -5.92 -1.38
CA LEU A 184 9.21 -5.60 0.04
C LEU A 184 7.94 -6.16 0.66
N ASP A 185 6.83 -6.18 -0.07
CA ASP A 185 5.53 -6.68 0.40
C ASP A 185 5.59 -8.10 1.00
N PRO A 186 6.40 -9.06 0.49
CA PRO A 186 6.51 -10.38 1.11
C PRO A 186 7.35 -10.43 2.40
N LEU A 187 8.02 -9.34 2.78
CA LEU A 187 8.88 -9.28 3.96
C LEU A 187 8.08 -8.89 5.21
N PRO A 188 8.52 -9.32 6.42
CA PRO A 188 7.95 -8.86 7.69
C PRO A 188 8.37 -7.41 7.97
N ILE A 189 7.76 -6.48 7.23
CA ILE A 189 8.17 -5.07 7.12
C ILE A 189 6.96 -4.14 7.27
N TYR A 190 7.18 -2.93 7.78
CA TYR A 190 6.19 -1.87 7.85
C TYR A 190 6.82 -0.54 7.45
N LEU A 191 6.15 0.27 6.62
CA LEU A 191 6.65 1.61 6.30
C LEU A 191 6.29 2.56 7.42
N ASN A 192 7.30 3.16 8.05
CA ASN A 192 7.06 4.17 9.07
C ASN A 192 6.86 5.56 8.47
N GLU A 193 7.70 5.93 7.50
CA GLU A 193 7.75 7.29 6.99
C GLU A 193 8.40 7.39 5.61
N THR A 194 7.97 8.39 4.84
CA THR A 194 8.74 8.94 3.72
C THR A 194 9.68 9.99 4.26
N LEU A 195 11.00 9.71 4.25
CA LEU A 195 12.03 10.60 4.81
C LEU A 195 12.18 11.90 4.02
N GLY A 196 11.84 11.88 2.73
CA GLY A 196 11.80 13.08 1.91
C GLY A 196 12.08 12.83 0.45
N ASN A 197 12.12 13.94 -0.28
CA ASN A 197 12.41 14.01 -1.70
C ASN A 197 13.48 15.06 -1.94
N TRP A 198 14.51 14.76 -2.71
CA TRP A 198 15.54 15.74 -3.08
C TRP A 198 16.10 15.44 -4.47
N THR A 199 16.80 16.42 -5.03
CA THR A 199 17.34 16.37 -6.38
C THR A 199 18.82 16.75 -6.36
N GLU A 200 19.65 16.02 -7.08
CA GLU A 200 21.08 16.30 -7.23
C GLU A 200 21.56 15.80 -8.61
N ASN A 201 22.26 16.64 -9.38
CA ASN A 201 22.86 16.26 -10.67
C ASN A 201 21.90 15.52 -11.63
N GLU A 202 20.71 16.08 -11.86
CA GLU A 202 19.63 15.48 -12.70
C GLU A 202 19.06 14.15 -12.16
N GLN A 203 19.39 13.78 -10.93
CA GLN A 203 18.81 12.62 -10.24
C GLN A 203 17.83 13.09 -9.19
N SER A 204 16.69 12.42 -9.12
CA SER A 204 15.68 12.64 -8.09
C SER A 204 15.66 11.44 -7.17
N THR A 205 15.63 11.67 -5.86
CA THR A 205 15.60 10.60 -4.87
C THR A 205 14.36 10.71 -4.00
N THR A 206 13.67 9.59 -3.81
CA THR A 206 12.68 9.43 -2.73
C THR A 206 13.23 8.42 -1.74
N SER A 207 13.27 8.79 -0.46
CA SER A 207 13.78 7.93 0.61
C SER A 207 12.66 7.48 1.53
N LEU A 208 12.64 6.18 1.81
CA LEU A 208 11.61 5.50 2.59
C LEU A 208 12.27 4.81 3.78
N ARG A 209 11.66 4.94 4.96
CA ARG A 209 12.11 4.23 6.16
C ARG A 209 11.07 3.21 6.60
N TYR A 210 11.53 1.98 6.72
CA TYR A 210 10.75 0.86 7.18
C TYR A 210 11.26 0.32 8.51
N THR A 211 10.37 -0.29 9.28
CA THR A 211 10.71 -1.24 10.34
C THR A 211 10.70 -2.64 9.74
N ILE A 212 11.73 -3.44 9.99
CA ILE A 212 11.81 -4.82 9.50
C ILE A 212 12.27 -5.79 10.59
N ASN A 213 11.77 -7.02 10.56
CA ASN A 213 12.30 -8.09 11.39
C ASN A 213 13.79 -8.34 11.07
N LYS A 214 14.66 -8.42 12.08
CA LYS A 214 16.11 -8.62 11.91
C LYS A 214 16.47 -9.89 11.15
N ASN A 215 15.62 -10.92 11.23
CA ASN A 215 15.82 -12.21 10.58
C ASN A 215 15.28 -12.26 9.14
N ALA A 216 14.69 -11.18 8.62
CA ALA A 216 14.23 -11.13 7.25
C ALA A 216 15.38 -11.35 6.27
N ASP A 217 15.14 -12.20 5.26
CA ASP A 217 16.12 -12.46 4.22
C ASP A 217 16.15 -11.31 3.21
N LEU A 218 17.20 -10.50 3.28
CA LEU A 218 17.44 -9.39 2.35
C LEU A 218 18.46 -9.75 1.26
N THR A 219 18.82 -11.03 1.15
CA THR A 219 19.75 -11.49 0.12
C THR A 219 19.21 -11.09 -1.24
N ASN A 220 20.06 -10.41 -2.03
CA ASN A 220 19.73 -9.91 -3.36
C ASN A 220 18.49 -8.99 -3.41
N LEU A 221 18.04 -8.39 -2.31
CA LEU A 221 16.84 -7.54 -2.31
C LEU A 221 16.99 -6.36 -3.28
N GLU A 222 18.13 -5.66 -3.24
CA GLU A 222 18.45 -4.56 -4.16
C GLU A 222 18.39 -5.02 -5.63
N HIS A 223 18.98 -6.18 -5.93
CA HIS A 223 18.98 -6.76 -7.27
C HIS A 223 17.56 -7.13 -7.73
N ARG A 224 16.75 -7.75 -6.87
CA ARG A 224 15.36 -8.12 -7.18
C ARG A 224 14.51 -6.91 -7.50
N ILE A 225 14.62 -5.84 -6.70
CA ILE A 225 13.89 -4.59 -6.95
C ILE A 225 14.33 -3.98 -8.28
N ASN A 226 15.64 -3.82 -8.50
CA ASN A 226 16.16 -3.24 -9.75
C ASN A 226 15.73 -4.05 -10.98
N GLN A 227 15.74 -5.39 -10.90
CA GLN A 227 15.25 -6.26 -11.97
C GLN A 227 13.75 -6.08 -12.21
N ALA A 228 12.95 -5.97 -11.15
CA ALA A 228 11.51 -5.79 -11.27
C ALA A 228 11.14 -4.42 -11.87
N LEU A 229 11.85 -3.35 -11.47
CA LEU A 229 11.66 -2.02 -12.06
C LEU A 229 11.95 -2.03 -13.58
N GLN A 230 12.99 -2.74 -14.01
CA GLN A 230 13.31 -2.89 -15.44
C GLN A 230 12.31 -3.77 -16.20
N ALA A 231 11.66 -4.72 -15.53
CA ALA A 231 10.71 -5.65 -16.13
C ALA A 231 9.27 -5.11 -16.14
N PHE A 232 8.96 -4.11 -15.32
CA PHE A 232 7.63 -3.50 -15.26
C PHE A 232 7.20 -2.96 -16.62
N GLN A 233 5.93 -3.15 -16.97
CA GLN A 233 5.35 -2.68 -18.23
C GLN A 233 4.18 -1.76 -17.92
N ALA A 234 4.41 -0.44 -17.93
CA ALA A 234 3.36 0.53 -17.63
C ALA A 234 2.20 0.47 -18.64
N SER A 235 2.45 0.00 -19.86
CA SER A 235 1.41 -0.22 -20.87
C SER A 235 0.28 -1.14 -20.40
N ASP A 236 0.59 -2.10 -19.52
CA ASP A 236 -0.40 -3.04 -18.98
C ASP A 236 -1.42 -2.33 -18.07
N TYR A 237 -1.08 -1.15 -17.56
CA TYR A 237 -1.89 -0.34 -16.64
C TYR A 237 -2.36 0.98 -17.27
N THR A 238 -2.45 1.06 -18.60
CA THR A 238 -2.79 2.30 -19.32
C THR A 238 -4.10 2.94 -18.84
N ALA A 239 -5.13 2.14 -18.55
CA ALA A 239 -6.41 2.65 -18.06
C ALA A 239 -6.29 3.28 -16.66
N ASP A 240 -5.54 2.64 -15.77
CA ASP A 240 -5.31 3.10 -14.40
C ASP A 240 -4.46 4.37 -14.39
N ILE A 241 -3.39 4.42 -15.19
CA ILE A 241 -2.53 5.59 -15.34
C ILE A 241 -3.33 6.77 -15.89
N LYS A 242 -4.22 6.54 -16.87
CA LYS A 242 -5.10 7.58 -17.42
C LYS A 242 -6.11 8.08 -16.38
N LYS A 243 -6.63 7.18 -15.54
CA LYS A 243 -7.50 7.58 -14.43
C LYS A 243 -6.72 8.44 -13.43
N TYR A 244 -5.53 8.01 -13.03
CA TYR A 244 -4.67 8.78 -12.13
C TYR A 244 -4.31 10.16 -12.70
N GLN A 245 -4.01 10.24 -13.99
CA GLN A 245 -3.81 11.52 -14.70
C GLN A 245 -5.04 12.44 -14.56
N HIS A 246 -6.23 11.92 -14.83
CA HIS A 246 -7.47 12.69 -14.71
C HIS A 246 -7.71 13.16 -13.28
N ASP A 247 -7.49 12.29 -12.30
CA ASP A 247 -7.64 12.62 -10.88
C ASP A 247 -6.60 13.69 -10.47
N PHE A 248 -5.36 13.61 -10.97
CA PHE A 248 -4.33 14.63 -10.76
C PHE A 248 -4.77 16.01 -11.27
N GLN A 249 -5.46 16.06 -12.41
CA GLN A 249 -5.97 17.30 -13.00
C GLN A 249 -7.19 17.87 -12.30
N THR A 250 -7.99 17.05 -11.63
CA THR A 250 -9.33 17.44 -11.17
C THR A 250 -9.47 17.53 -9.66
N ASP A 251 -8.75 16.70 -8.91
CA ASP A 251 -8.83 16.68 -7.45
C ASP A 251 -8.18 17.93 -6.83
N ASN A 252 -8.82 18.47 -5.79
CA ASN A 252 -8.33 19.63 -5.06
C ASN A 252 -7.03 19.35 -4.30
N TRP A 253 -6.74 18.08 -4.01
CA TRP A 253 -5.50 17.64 -3.38
C TRP A 253 -4.25 18.11 -4.16
N PHE A 254 -4.32 18.11 -5.49
CA PHE A 254 -3.21 18.46 -6.37
C PHE A 254 -3.16 19.94 -6.78
N VAL A 255 -3.99 20.80 -6.19
CA VAL A 255 -3.99 22.25 -6.48
C VAL A 255 -2.60 22.87 -6.25
N ASN A 256 -1.87 22.40 -5.25
CA ASN A 256 -0.56 22.93 -4.89
C ASN A 256 0.61 22.20 -5.58
N SER A 257 0.35 21.22 -6.46
CA SER A 257 1.39 20.49 -7.20
C SER A 257 2.36 21.41 -7.96
N PRO A 258 1.91 22.49 -8.64
CA PRO A 258 2.80 23.47 -9.26
C PRO A 258 3.83 24.09 -8.30
N ILE A 259 3.41 24.43 -7.08
CA ILE A 259 4.29 25.04 -6.08
C ILE A 259 5.34 24.03 -5.63
N GLY A 260 4.92 22.79 -5.32
CA GLY A 260 5.86 21.74 -4.92
C GLY A 260 6.87 21.37 -6.01
N LEU A 261 6.46 21.38 -7.29
CA LEU A 261 7.40 21.18 -8.40
C LEU A 261 8.42 22.31 -8.49
N TYR A 262 7.98 23.56 -8.34
CA TYR A 262 8.86 24.72 -8.35
C TYR A 262 9.85 24.69 -7.17
N GLU A 263 9.40 24.33 -5.96
CA GLU A 263 10.26 24.21 -4.79
C GLU A 263 11.35 23.14 -4.97
N LEU A 264 11.02 22.03 -5.64
CA LEU A 264 11.94 20.90 -5.79
C LEU A 264 12.89 21.01 -6.99
N PHE A 265 12.43 21.61 -8.09
CA PHE A 265 13.17 21.65 -9.36
C PHE A 265 13.39 23.05 -9.93
N GLY A 266 12.78 24.09 -9.36
CA GLY A 266 12.76 25.43 -9.96
C GLY A 266 11.99 25.49 -11.29
N ILE A 267 11.11 24.52 -11.55
CA ILE A 267 10.35 24.41 -12.79
C ILE A 267 8.99 25.07 -12.62
N GLU A 268 8.73 26.09 -13.43
CA GLU A 268 7.39 26.63 -13.62
C GLU A 268 6.58 25.71 -14.57
N ALA A 269 5.43 25.25 -14.09
CA ALA A 269 4.46 24.47 -14.83
C ALA A 269 3.06 24.64 -14.21
N THR A 270 2.03 24.55 -15.03
CA THR A 270 0.63 24.45 -14.59
C THR A 270 0.32 23.04 -14.10
N ARG A 271 -0.78 22.87 -13.34
CA ARG A 271 -1.25 21.54 -12.92
C ARG A 271 -1.57 20.64 -14.13
N GLU A 272 -2.09 21.22 -15.20
CA GLU A 272 -2.39 20.53 -16.45
C GLU A 272 -1.10 20.02 -17.12
N GLU A 273 -0.08 20.86 -17.25
CA GLU A 273 1.23 20.45 -17.80
C GLU A 273 1.91 19.36 -16.97
N ILE A 274 1.78 19.39 -15.64
CA ILE A 274 2.29 18.30 -14.78
C ILE A 274 1.51 17.02 -15.04
N ALA A 275 0.18 17.09 -15.12
CA ALA A 275 -0.62 15.91 -15.38
C ALA A 275 -0.39 15.32 -16.78
N ASP A 276 -0.13 16.14 -17.79
CA ASP A 276 0.19 15.68 -19.15
C ASP A 276 1.49 14.86 -19.19
N SER A 277 2.35 14.97 -18.17
CA SER A 277 3.53 14.14 -18.01
C SER A 277 3.24 12.74 -17.44
N ILE A 278 2.04 12.49 -16.90
CA ILE A 278 1.59 11.19 -16.38
C ILE A 278 1.19 10.31 -17.57
N THR A 279 2.15 9.53 -18.07
CA THR A 279 1.95 8.62 -19.19
C THR A 279 2.64 7.28 -18.93
N PRO A 280 2.17 6.17 -19.56
CA PRO A 280 2.88 4.90 -19.51
C PRO A 280 4.34 5.02 -19.95
N ASP A 281 4.60 5.68 -21.08
CA ASP A 281 5.95 5.83 -21.64
C ASP A 281 6.91 6.58 -20.69
N ASN A 282 6.42 7.64 -20.03
CA ASN A 282 7.24 8.36 -19.06
C ASN A 282 7.47 7.52 -17.80
N LEU A 283 6.46 6.77 -17.33
CA LEU A 283 6.62 5.88 -16.18
C LEU A 283 7.66 4.78 -16.49
N ASP A 284 7.56 4.12 -17.65
CA ASP A 284 8.54 3.11 -18.06
C ASP A 284 9.96 3.70 -18.14
N THR A 285 10.09 4.90 -18.71
CA THR A 285 11.38 5.61 -18.79
C THR A 285 11.95 5.88 -17.39
N LEU A 286 11.12 6.34 -16.45
CA LEU A 286 11.53 6.59 -15.06
C LEU A 286 11.92 5.30 -14.34
N LEU A 287 11.14 4.22 -14.50
CA LEU A 287 11.42 2.93 -13.86
C LEU A 287 12.72 2.31 -14.39
N GLN A 288 12.97 2.39 -15.70
CA GLN A 288 14.22 1.93 -16.32
C GLN A 288 15.44 2.77 -15.90
N GLY A 289 15.23 4.08 -15.67
CA GLY A 289 16.24 4.99 -15.12
C GLY A 289 16.34 4.98 -13.59
N SER A 290 15.60 4.11 -12.91
CA SER A 290 15.61 4.01 -11.45
C SER A 290 16.53 2.90 -10.95
N ARG A 291 17.14 3.17 -9.80
CA ARG A 291 17.89 2.19 -9.02
C ARG A 291 17.59 2.37 -7.55
N VAL A 292 17.55 1.29 -6.79
CA VAL A 292 17.41 1.35 -5.34
C VAL A 292 18.73 1.12 -4.63
N LYS A 293 18.87 1.75 -3.47
CA LYS A 293 19.95 1.51 -2.51
C LYS A 293 19.33 1.19 -1.16
N ILE A 294 19.81 0.12 -0.52
CA ILE A 294 19.26 -0.37 0.73
C ILE A 294 20.27 -0.25 1.86
N SER A 295 19.87 0.33 2.99
CA SER A 295 20.71 0.49 4.18
C SER A 295 19.97 0.02 5.43
N LYS A 296 20.63 -0.75 6.31
CA LYS A 296 20.09 -1.07 7.64
C LYS A 296 20.52 -0.01 8.64
N THR A 297 19.60 0.38 9.51
CA THR A 297 19.83 1.36 10.60
C THR A 297 19.54 0.76 11.98
#